data_AF-A0A7W1KRP6-F1
#
_entry.id   AF-A0A7W1KRP6-F1
#
_cell.length_a   1.000
_cell.length_b   1.000
_cell.length_c   1.000
_cell.angle_alpha   90.00
_cell.angle_beta   90.00
_cell.angle_gamma   90.00
#
_symmetry.space_group_name_H-M   'P 1'
#
loop_
_entity.id
_entity.type
_entity.pdbx_description
1 polymer ?
#
loop_
_entity_poly.entity_id
_entity_poly.type
_entity_poly.pdbx_seq_one_letter_code
_entity_poly.pdbx_strand_id
1 'polypeptide(L)'
;MRNPHRWRTIGLWGFGLGALSLALLPVGYDQGVGVRFTLIFVGAMGVAFGGIVARLQHQNVRAKQALARGEDIIARWRVEGEDWQRFLASDPQWSSHANGRLNEFSPSEAAEPNGVEVIVGKVGVQIGDSIHPLSLRSTPEITEARLHDGTPPVIELLLYYPAYATRFGMRPPRYTALRFPVGQRALADARQVVAHFRGDLGGEPDFLHGRGDGTNPEDLSKCYNCGYETHKFRSHCPKCGTSLQSRRWSRRFGLGLVICGAVMCGIMGFLVLDMGPALLKPGSSPTQFSGTQGQARMLLAIFGAVLAFGLTALGYGLYQMFTGRRSKRVIYFAVALAVLLMLLALVL
;
A
#
# COMPACT_ATOMS: atom_id res chain seq x y z
N MET A 1 -4.01 0.26 13.43
CA MET A 1 -5.24 1.08 13.56
C MET A 1 -6.01 0.63 14.80
N ARG A 2 -6.49 1.57 15.62
CA ARG A 2 -7.16 1.25 16.90
C ARG A 2 -8.50 0.50 16.76
N ASN A 3 -9.15 0.48 15.59
CA ASN A 3 -10.39 -0.28 15.36
C ASN A 3 -10.57 -0.68 13.88
N PRO A 4 -10.07 -1.85 13.44
CA PRO A 4 -10.16 -2.26 12.04
C PRO A 4 -11.60 -2.55 11.58
N HIS A 5 -12.50 -2.95 12.49
CA HIS A 5 -13.93 -3.15 12.16
C HIS A 5 -14.59 -1.84 11.73
N ARG A 6 -14.39 -0.75 12.48
CA ARG A 6 -14.93 0.57 12.13
C ARG A 6 -14.47 1.02 10.74
N TRP A 7 -13.18 0.89 10.45
CA TRP A 7 -12.62 1.28 9.15
C TRP A 7 -13.08 0.37 8.00
N ARG A 8 -13.29 -0.92 8.26
CA ARG A 8 -13.91 -1.83 7.28
C ARG A 8 -15.31 -1.34 6.92
N THR A 9 -16.12 -1.01 7.92
CA THR A 9 -17.48 -0.50 7.73
C THR A 9 -17.48 0.82 6.97
N ILE A 10 -16.61 1.78 7.33
CA ILE A 10 -16.46 3.04 6.60
C ILE A 10 -16.08 2.80 5.13
N GLY A 11 -15.14 1.88 4.87
CA GLY A 11 -14.76 1.51 3.50
C GLY A 11 -15.93 0.92 2.70
N LEU A 12 -16.71 0.03 3.31
CA LEU A 12 -17.90 -0.56 2.67
C LEU A 12 -18.97 0.49 2.38
N TRP A 13 -19.19 1.46 3.27
CA TRP A 13 -20.08 2.59 3.00
C TRP A 13 -19.60 3.45 1.85
N GLY A 14 -18.31 3.80 1.81
CA GLY A 14 -17.73 4.54 0.69
C GLY A 14 -17.87 3.79 -0.65
N PHE A 15 -17.66 2.48 -0.64
CA PHE A 15 -17.89 1.61 -1.80
C PHE A 15 -19.35 1.62 -2.25
N GLY A 16 -20.29 1.42 -1.31
CA GLY A 16 -21.72 1.38 -1.59
C GLY A 16 -22.26 2.71 -2.12
N LEU A 17 -21.86 3.84 -1.52
CA LEU A 17 -22.19 5.17 -2.01
C LEU A 17 -21.61 5.42 -3.41
N GLY A 18 -20.37 5.01 -3.65
CA GLY A 18 -19.76 5.13 -4.97
C GLY A 18 -20.49 4.32 -6.04
N ALA A 19 -20.84 3.08 -5.74
CA ALA A 19 -21.62 2.21 -6.62
C ALA A 19 -23.02 2.79 -6.89
N LEU A 20 -23.68 3.34 -5.88
CA LEU A 20 -24.96 4.02 -6.02
C LEU A 20 -24.85 5.25 -6.94
N SER A 21 -23.82 6.09 -6.78
CA SER A 21 -23.59 7.23 -7.67
C SER A 21 -23.42 6.82 -9.14
N LEU A 22 -22.74 5.70 -9.40
CA LEU A 22 -22.61 5.15 -10.76
C LEU A 22 -23.94 4.57 -11.27
N ALA A 23 -24.73 3.93 -10.41
CA ALA A 23 -26.04 3.39 -10.79
C ALA A 23 -27.06 4.47 -11.15
N LEU A 24 -26.91 5.69 -10.61
CA LEU A 24 -27.78 6.84 -10.89
C LEU A 24 -27.46 7.58 -12.20
N LEU A 25 -26.40 7.21 -12.92
CA LEU A 25 -26.01 7.85 -14.18
C LEU A 25 -27.12 7.89 -15.26
N PRO A 26 -27.96 6.84 -15.43
CA PRO A 26 -29.05 6.89 -16.41
C PRO A 26 -30.17 7.86 -16.04
N VAL A 27 -30.41 8.09 -14.74
CA VAL A 27 -31.49 8.96 -14.24
C VAL A 27 -31.15 10.44 -14.41
N GLY A 28 -29.87 10.78 -14.38
CA GLY A 28 -29.35 12.13 -14.59
C GLY A 28 -29.16 12.52 -16.06
N TYR A 29 -29.83 11.84 -17.01
CA TYR A 29 -29.62 12.12 -18.44
C TYR A 29 -29.92 13.61 -18.74
N ASP A 30 -30.99 14.19 -18.21
CA ASP A 30 -31.35 15.58 -18.54
C ASP A 30 -30.62 16.65 -17.69
N GLN A 31 -29.84 16.25 -16.69
CA GLN A 31 -29.26 17.13 -15.65
C GLN A 31 -27.97 17.87 -16.07
N GLY A 32 -27.67 17.93 -17.38
CA GLY A 32 -26.48 18.58 -17.90
C GLY A 32 -25.18 17.78 -17.68
N VAL A 33 -24.18 18.09 -18.51
CA VAL A 33 -22.92 17.33 -18.60
C VAL A 33 -22.13 17.34 -17.28
N GLY A 34 -22.16 18.44 -16.53
CA GLY A 34 -21.41 18.60 -15.28
C GLY A 34 -21.85 17.66 -14.13
N VAL A 35 -23.16 17.45 -13.96
CA VAL A 35 -23.70 16.55 -12.93
C VAL A 35 -23.27 15.10 -13.21
N ARG A 36 -23.34 14.68 -14.47
CA ARG A 36 -22.93 13.33 -14.87
C ARG A 36 -21.45 13.08 -14.60
N PHE A 37 -20.56 14.00 -14.98
CA PHE A 37 -19.13 13.87 -14.70
C PHE A 37 -18.84 13.80 -13.19
N THR A 38 -19.54 14.60 -12.40
CA THR A 38 -19.42 14.58 -10.93
C THR A 38 -19.83 13.21 -10.38
N LEU A 39 -20.97 12.66 -10.81
CA LEU A 39 -21.43 11.32 -10.40
C LEU A 39 -20.46 10.21 -10.82
N ILE A 40 -19.91 10.27 -12.04
CA ILE A 40 -18.90 9.31 -12.50
C ILE A 40 -17.67 9.38 -11.62
N PHE A 41 -17.13 10.57 -11.39
CA PHE A 41 -15.89 10.76 -10.67
C PHE A 41 -16.01 10.35 -9.20
N VAL A 42 -17.01 10.90 -8.50
CA VAL A 42 -17.31 10.54 -7.10
C VAL A 42 -17.62 9.06 -6.98
N GLY A 43 -18.40 8.52 -7.91
CA GLY A 43 -18.76 7.11 -7.97
C GLY A 43 -17.55 6.19 -8.10
N ALA A 44 -16.70 6.45 -9.09
CA ALA A 44 -15.49 5.68 -9.34
C ALA A 44 -14.50 5.77 -8.17
N MET A 45 -14.31 6.96 -7.59
CA MET A 45 -13.47 7.13 -6.40
C MET A 45 -14.02 6.36 -5.19
N GLY A 46 -15.33 6.45 -4.93
CA GLY A 46 -15.98 5.73 -3.84
C GLY A 46 -15.79 4.22 -3.96
N VAL A 47 -16.02 3.65 -5.15
CA VAL A 47 -15.80 2.23 -5.43
C VAL A 47 -14.33 1.85 -5.25
N ALA A 48 -13.40 2.59 -5.85
CA ALA A 48 -11.98 2.24 -5.81
C ALA A 48 -11.40 2.35 -4.40
N PHE A 49 -11.49 3.52 -3.77
CA PHE A 49 -10.88 3.76 -2.46
C PHE A 49 -11.65 3.06 -1.33
N GLY A 50 -12.98 3.09 -1.37
CA GLY A 50 -13.82 2.39 -0.41
C GLY A 50 -13.59 0.88 -0.45
N GLY A 51 -13.54 0.29 -1.64
CA GLY A 51 -13.25 -1.13 -1.84
C GLY A 51 -11.87 -1.55 -1.35
N ILE A 52 -10.82 -0.77 -1.65
CA ILE A 52 -9.45 -1.04 -1.19
C ILE A 52 -9.37 -1.00 0.34
N VAL A 53 -9.91 0.06 0.97
CA VAL A 53 -9.90 0.20 2.43
C VAL A 53 -10.68 -0.94 3.08
N ALA A 54 -11.89 -1.25 2.58
CA ALA A 54 -12.71 -2.35 3.09
C ALA A 54 -11.97 -3.68 3.04
N ARG A 55 -11.32 -3.99 1.91
CA ARG A 55 -10.54 -5.22 1.72
C ARG A 55 -9.37 -5.32 2.69
N LEU A 56 -8.55 -4.28 2.80
CA LEU A 56 -7.38 -4.27 3.69
C LEU A 56 -7.81 -4.44 5.16
N GLN A 57 -8.87 -3.75 5.59
CA GLN A 57 -9.38 -3.91 6.95
C GLN A 57 -10.03 -5.28 7.17
N HIS A 58 -10.72 -5.82 6.18
CA HIS A 58 -11.28 -7.16 6.27
C HIS A 58 -10.18 -8.21 6.47
N GLN A 59 -9.08 -8.12 5.73
CA GLN A 59 -7.92 -9.00 5.92
C GLN A 59 -7.34 -8.90 7.33
N ASN A 60 -7.17 -7.69 7.87
CA ASN A 60 -6.70 -7.48 9.24
C ASN A 60 -7.65 -8.09 10.29
N VAL A 61 -8.97 -7.89 10.13
CA VAL A 61 -9.98 -8.49 11.01
C VAL A 61 -9.91 -10.02 10.92
N ARG A 62 -9.86 -10.57 9.70
CA ARG A 62 -9.85 -12.01 9.50
C ARG A 62 -8.59 -12.66 10.07
N ALA A 63 -7.42 -12.02 9.92
CA ALA A 63 -6.17 -12.47 10.53
C ALA A 63 -6.26 -12.53 12.06
N LYS A 64 -6.83 -11.49 12.69
CA LYS A 64 -7.07 -11.48 14.14
C LYS A 64 -8.01 -12.60 14.57
N GLN A 65 -9.10 -12.78 13.83
CA GLN A 65 -10.08 -13.83 14.14
C GLN A 65 -9.52 -15.24 13.89
N ALA A 66 -8.65 -15.43 12.89
CA ALA A 66 -7.98 -16.69 12.62
C ALA A 66 -7.06 -17.08 13.78
N LEU A 67 -6.23 -16.14 14.26
CA LEU A 67 -5.41 -16.34 15.46
C LEU A 67 -6.26 -16.72 16.68
N ALA A 68 -7.36 -16.01 16.91
CA ALA A 68 -8.28 -16.30 18.03
C ALA A 68 -8.96 -17.67 17.92
N ARG A 69 -9.22 -18.16 16.69
CA ARG A 69 -9.76 -19.52 16.46
C ARG A 69 -8.71 -20.62 16.48
N GLY A 70 -7.42 -20.25 16.55
CA GLY A 70 -6.31 -21.18 16.44
C GLY A 70 -6.01 -21.69 15.03
N GLU A 71 -6.49 -20.99 14.00
CA GLU A 71 -6.13 -21.26 12.61
C GLU A 71 -4.74 -20.68 12.31
N ASP A 72 -3.99 -21.36 11.43
CA ASP A 72 -2.65 -20.91 10.99
C ASP A 72 -1.65 -20.65 12.14
N ILE A 73 -1.81 -21.34 13.28
CA ILE A 73 -0.85 -21.33 14.38
C ILE A 73 0.42 -22.07 13.93
N ILE A 74 1.56 -21.41 14.08
CA ILE A 74 2.88 -22.03 13.96
C ILE A 74 3.25 -22.64 15.30
N ALA A 75 3.04 -21.89 16.39
CA ALA A 75 3.42 -22.28 17.73
C ALA A 75 2.56 -21.59 18.78
N ARG A 76 2.40 -22.26 19.93
CA ARG A 76 1.70 -21.75 21.10
C ARG A 76 2.44 -22.20 22.34
N TRP A 77 2.77 -21.28 23.23
CA TRP A 77 3.38 -21.60 24.50
C TRP A 77 2.93 -20.66 25.60
N ARG A 78 3.19 -21.07 26.84
CA ARG A 78 2.98 -20.26 28.03
C ARG A 78 4.31 -19.79 28.58
N VAL A 79 4.36 -18.52 28.99
CA VAL A 79 5.51 -17.93 29.68
C VAL A 79 5.14 -17.81 31.15
N GLU A 80 5.92 -18.49 32.00
CA GLU A 80 5.70 -18.49 33.44
C GLU A 80 5.87 -17.08 34.03
N GLY A 81 5.20 -16.79 35.15
CA GLY A 81 5.20 -15.45 35.76
C GLY A 81 6.60 -14.94 36.10
N GLU A 82 7.50 -15.81 36.53
CA GLU A 82 8.90 -15.45 36.83
C GLU A 82 9.69 -15.08 35.56
N ASP A 83 9.58 -15.88 34.51
CA ASP A 83 10.19 -15.61 33.21
C ASP A 83 9.64 -14.29 32.63
N TRP A 84 8.34 -14.04 32.79
CA TRP A 84 7.72 -12.78 32.39
C TRP A 84 8.34 -11.58 33.11
N GLN A 85 8.48 -11.64 34.43
CA GLN A 85 9.10 -10.56 35.20
C GLN A 85 10.56 -10.31 34.79
N ARG A 86 11.33 -11.38 34.55
CA ARG A 86 12.70 -11.25 34.03
C ARG A 86 12.73 -10.61 32.64
N PHE A 87 11.78 -10.95 31.77
CA PHE A 87 11.63 -10.28 30.47
C PHE A 87 11.37 -8.77 30.65
N LEU A 88 10.40 -8.38 31.49
CA LEU A 88 10.08 -6.97 31.77
C LEU A 88 11.29 -6.19 32.28
N ALA A 89 12.09 -6.80 33.17
CA ALA A 89 13.31 -6.17 33.69
C ALA A 89 14.39 -5.98 32.62
N SER A 90 14.45 -6.89 31.63
CA SER A 90 15.48 -6.86 30.58
C SER A 90 15.13 -6.00 29.36
N ASP A 91 13.86 -5.89 28.95
CA ASP A 91 13.46 -5.20 27.69
C ASP A 91 13.91 -3.72 27.59
N PRO A 92 13.90 -2.92 28.68
CA PRO A 92 14.45 -1.57 28.64
C PRO A 92 15.94 -1.53 28.28
N GLN A 93 16.72 -2.56 28.66
CA GLN A 93 18.14 -2.66 28.36
C GLN A 93 18.37 -2.91 26.87
N TRP A 94 17.57 -3.79 26.25
CA TRP A 94 17.61 -4.03 24.81
C TRP A 94 17.33 -2.76 23.99
N SER A 95 16.42 -1.93 24.49
CA SER A 95 16.03 -0.68 23.84
C SER A 95 17.07 0.43 24.02
N SER A 96 17.92 0.38 25.05
CA SER A 96 18.94 1.40 25.35
C SER A 96 20.28 1.19 24.64
N HIS A 97 20.54 0.02 24.08
CA HIS A 97 21.74 -0.24 23.29
C HIS A 97 21.86 0.72 22.09
N ALA A 98 23.08 0.98 21.60
CA ALA A 98 23.32 1.89 20.47
C ALA A 98 22.51 1.55 19.19
N ASN A 99 22.21 0.26 19.00
CA ASN A 99 21.36 -0.24 17.91
C ASN A 99 20.00 -0.77 18.40
N GLY A 100 19.66 -0.50 19.67
CA GLY A 100 18.42 -0.88 20.30
C GLY A 100 17.23 -0.25 19.57
N ARG A 101 16.17 -1.05 19.38
CA ARG A 101 14.90 -0.58 18.82
C ARG A 101 13.84 -0.57 19.90
N LEU A 102 12.93 0.40 19.85
CA LEU A 102 11.79 0.43 20.77
C LEU A 102 10.92 -0.81 20.54
N ASN A 103 10.57 -1.51 21.62
CA ASN A 103 9.63 -2.62 21.57
C ASN A 103 8.21 -2.11 21.27
N GLU A 104 7.54 -2.68 20.27
CA GLU A 104 6.14 -2.36 19.94
C GLU A 104 5.16 -2.99 20.91
N PHE A 105 5.60 -4.03 21.60
CA PHE A 105 4.85 -4.62 22.67
C PHE A 105 5.01 -3.77 23.94
N SER A 106 3.89 -3.31 24.48
CA SER A 106 3.81 -2.61 25.76
C SER A 106 3.20 -3.58 26.77
N PRO A 107 4.02 -4.36 27.48
CA PRO A 107 3.51 -5.31 28.46
C PRO A 107 2.73 -4.62 29.56
N SER A 108 1.70 -5.30 30.07
CA SER A 108 1.08 -4.93 31.35
C SER A 108 2.09 -5.15 32.47
N GLU A 109 2.20 -4.18 33.40
CA GLU A 109 3.03 -4.31 34.60
C GLU A 109 2.48 -5.36 35.56
N ALA A 110 1.17 -5.60 35.54
CA ALA A 110 0.54 -6.61 36.38
C ALA A 110 0.94 -8.02 35.91
N ALA A 111 1.69 -8.74 36.74
CA ALA A 111 1.98 -10.15 36.52
C ALA A 111 0.67 -10.94 36.56
N GLU A 112 0.31 -11.59 35.46
CA GLU A 112 -0.75 -12.59 35.52
C GLU A 112 -0.23 -13.77 36.36
N PRO A 113 -0.90 -14.16 37.47
CA PRO A 113 -0.42 -15.22 38.36
C PRO A 113 -0.20 -16.54 37.64
N ASN A 114 -0.98 -16.77 36.58
CA ASN A 114 -0.90 -17.99 35.80
C ASN A 114 0.16 -17.89 34.68
N GLY A 115 0.86 -16.77 34.51
CA GLY A 115 1.74 -16.54 33.36
C GLY A 115 0.97 -16.17 32.08
N VAL A 116 1.70 -15.71 31.07
CA VAL A 116 1.16 -15.10 29.84
C VAL A 116 1.21 -16.09 28.68
N GLU A 117 0.09 -16.25 27.96
CA GLU A 117 0.05 -17.06 26.75
C GLU A 117 0.62 -16.30 25.56
N VAL A 118 1.47 -16.96 24.76
CA VAL A 118 1.99 -16.46 23.50
C VAL A 118 1.52 -17.39 22.38
N ILE A 119 0.79 -16.83 21.42
CA ILE A 119 0.30 -17.53 20.24
C ILE A 119 0.92 -16.89 19.01
N VAL A 120 1.68 -17.68 18.24
CA VAL A 120 2.31 -17.21 17.01
C VAL A 120 1.65 -17.90 15.83
N GLY A 121 1.03 -17.12 14.96
CA GLY A 121 0.51 -17.60 13.68
C GLY A 121 1.26 -17.05 12.49
N LYS A 122 0.87 -17.50 11.28
CA LYS A 122 1.54 -17.11 10.02
C LYS A 122 1.61 -15.60 9.77
N VAL A 123 0.64 -14.84 10.28
CA VAL A 123 0.43 -13.42 9.97
C VAL A 123 0.33 -12.51 11.20
N GLY A 124 0.72 -13.01 12.38
CA GLY A 124 0.66 -12.22 13.61
C GLY A 124 1.06 -12.99 14.84
N VAL A 125 1.29 -12.23 15.91
CA VAL A 125 1.63 -12.75 17.23
C VAL A 125 0.64 -12.16 18.23
N GLN A 126 0.11 -13.01 19.10
CA GLN A 126 -0.68 -12.62 20.25
C GLN A 126 0.12 -12.88 21.53
N ILE A 127 0.18 -11.89 22.42
CA ILE A 127 0.89 -11.92 23.70
C ILE A 127 -0.11 -11.49 24.77
N GLY A 128 -0.65 -12.45 25.54
CA GLY A 128 -1.83 -12.23 26.36
C GLY A 128 -2.99 -11.70 25.52
N ASP A 129 -3.51 -10.53 25.89
CA ASP A 129 -4.59 -9.84 25.15
C ASP A 129 -4.10 -8.95 24.00
N SER A 130 -2.79 -8.75 23.86
CA SER A 130 -2.23 -7.88 22.82
C SER A 130 -2.00 -8.64 21.51
N ILE A 131 -2.62 -8.18 20.43
CA ILE A 131 -2.43 -8.77 19.09
C ILE A 131 -1.61 -7.84 18.19
N HIS A 132 -0.48 -8.36 17.74
CA HIS A 132 0.46 -7.70 16.84
C HIS A 132 0.37 -8.32 15.43
N PRO A 133 -0.26 -7.64 14.47
CA PRO A 133 -0.32 -8.13 13.09
C PRO A 133 1.07 -8.06 12.46
N LEU A 134 1.53 -9.17 11.91
CA LEU A 134 2.84 -9.34 11.29
C LEU A 134 2.64 -9.90 9.89
N SER A 135 2.31 -9.00 8.97
CA SER A 135 2.23 -9.41 7.58
C SER A 135 3.64 -9.58 7.03
N LEU A 136 3.96 -10.77 6.53
CA LEU A 136 5.23 -11.04 5.85
C LEU A 136 5.51 -10.08 4.68
N ARG A 137 4.45 -9.44 4.14
CA ARG A 137 4.52 -8.62 2.92
C ARG A 137 3.73 -7.32 2.98
N SER A 138 3.48 -6.81 4.18
CA SER A 138 2.89 -5.48 4.33
C SER A 138 3.63 -4.68 5.40
N THR A 139 3.08 -3.57 5.83
CA THR A 139 3.66 -2.76 6.90
C THR A 139 3.15 -3.27 8.26
N PRO A 140 4.03 -3.61 9.22
CA PRO A 140 5.49 -3.51 9.16
C PRO A 140 6.18 -4.60 8.32
N GLU A 141 7.27 -4.22 7.65
CA GLU A 141 8.20 -5.19 7.05
C GLU A 141 9.08 -5.79 8.15
N ILE A 142 9.16 -7.12 8.20
CA ILE A 142 10.11 -7.82 9.08
C ILE A 142 11.45 -7.84 8.36
N THR A 143 12.41 -7.05 8.82
CA THR A 143 13.75 -6.97 8.21
C THR A 143 14.66 -8.07 8.71
N GLU A 144 14.41 -8.55 9.93
CA GLU A 144 15.16 -9.61 10.57
C GLU A 144 14.33 -10.29 11.67
N ALA A 145 14.58 -11.58 11.89
CA ALA A 145 14.04 -12.32 13.03
C ALA A 145 15.19 -13.07 13.72
N ARG A 146 15.27 -12.96 15.04
CA ARG A 146 16.33 -13.52 15.88
C ARG A 146 15.72 -14.23 17.09
N LEU A 147 16.40 -15.27 17.55
CA LEU A 147 16.20 -15.87 18.87
C LEU A 147 17.44 -15.53 19.69
N HIS A 148 17.25 -14.81 20.79
CA HIS A 148 18.31 -14.48 21.73
C HIS A 148 18.34 -15.52 22.86
N ASP A 149 19.50 -16.15 23.04
CA ASP A 149 19.74 -17.08 24.14
C ASP A 149 19.92 -16.25 25.43
N GLY A 150 18.91 -16.31 26.30
CA GLY A 150 18.86 -15.58 27.57
C GLY A 150 17.95 -16.29 28.56
N THR A 151 17.71 -15.67 29.72
CA THR A 151 16.80 -16.19 30.76
C THR A 151 15.75 -15.15 31.13
N PRO A 152 14.55 -15.16 30.50
CA PRO A 152 14.11 -16.14 29.50
C PRO A 152 14.72 -15.90 28.11
N PRO A 153 14.71 -16.89 27.21
CA PRO A 153 14.99 -16.68 25.81
C PRO A 153 13.96 -15.73 25.19
N VAL A 154 14.36 -14.92 24.21
CA VAL A 154 13.51 -13.88 23.61
C VAL A 154 13.54 -13.97 22.10
N ILE A 155 12.38 -13.97 21.46
CA ILE A 155 12.27 -13.73 20.02
C ILE A 155 12.27 -12.22 19.79
N GLU A 156 13.12 -11.74 18.89
CA GLU A 156 13.14 -10.37 18.41
C GLU A 156 12.86 -10.33 16.91
N LEU A 157 11.78 -9.64 16.54
CA LEU A 157 11.44 -9.33 15.15
C LEU A 157 11.75 -7.86 14.90
N LEU A 158 12.73 -7.56 14.04
CA LEU A 158 13.05 -6.19 13.66
C LEU A 158 12.05 -5.71 12.62
N LEU A 159 11.36 -4.62 12.93
CA LEU A 159 10.25 -4.10 12.16
C LEU A 159 10.65 -2.78 11.50
N TYR A 160 10.27 -2.64 10.23
CA TYR A 160 10.43 -1.42 9.47
C TYR A 160 9.09 -0.89 8.99
N TYR A 161 8.86 0.40 9.27
CA TYR A 161 7.73 1.16 8.78
C TYR A 161 8.22 2.19 7.77
N PRO A 162 7.76 2.12 6.50
CA PRO A 162 8.11 3.13 5.50
C PRO A 162 7.57 4.49 5.89
N ALA A 163 8.14 5.54 5.30
CA ALA A 163 7.55 6.85 5.36
C ALA A 163 6.13 6.82 4.77
N TYR A 164 5.19 7.48 5.42
CA TYR A 164 3.81 7.57 4.94
C TYR A 164 3.27 8.97 5.15
N ALA A 165 2.41 9.41 4.22
CA ALA A 165 1.72 10.67 4.33
C ALA A 165 0.63 10.58 5.39
N THR A 166 0.52 11.62 6.21
CA THR A 166 -0.57 11.85 7.14
C THR A 166 -1.19 13.21 6.87
N ARG A 167 -2.36 13.48 7.45
CA ARG A 167 -2.98 14.82 7.39
C ARG A 167 -2.08 15.94 7.94
N PHE A 168 -1.05 15.60 8.73
CA PHE A 168 -0.10 16.54 9.34
C PHE A 168 1.28 16.53 8.68
N GLY A 169 1.39 15.96 7.46
CA GLY A 169 2.64 15.86 6.73
C GLY A 169 3.20 14.43 6.65
N MET A 170 4.44 14.32 6.19
CA MET A 170 5.12 13.04 6.00
C MET A 170 5.69 12.53 7.33
N ARG A 171 5.29 11.32 7.75
CA ARG A 171 5.96 10.65 8.86
C ARG A 171 7.26 10.02 8.35
N PRO A 172 8.40 10.23 9.03
CA PRO A 172 9.65 9.61 8.62
C PRO A 172 9.57 8.09 8.77
N PRO A 173 10.44 7.34 8.09
CA PRO A 173 10.54 5.91 8.30
C PRO A 173 10.89 5.60 9.76
N ARG A 174 10.36 4.50 10.29
CA ARG A 174 10.60 4.07 11.67
C ARG A 174 11.11 2.65 11.70
N TYR A 175 12.07 2.42 12.59
CA TYR A 175 12.59 1.09 12.91
C TYR A 175 12.21 0.78 14.36
N THR A 176 11.50 -0.32 14.56
CA THR A 176 11.05 -0.81 15.87
C THR A 176 11.42 -2.28 15.99
N ALA A 177 11.15 -2.88 17.14
CA ALA A 177 11.23 -4.33 17.32
C ALA A 177 9.93 -4.83 17.94
N LEU A 178 9.55 -6.07 17.65
CA LEU A 178 8.59 -6.79 18.46
C LEU A 178 9.38 -7.86 19.22
N ARG A 179 9.47 -7.71 20.53
CA ARG A 179 10.13 -8.67 21.42
C ARG A 179 9.13 -9.35 22.32
N PHE A 180 9.27 -10.66 22.45
CA PHE A 180 8.46 -11.44 23.37
C PHE A 180 9.22 -12.66 23.90
N PRO A 181 9.00 -13.03 25.17
CA PRO A 181 9.70 -14.13 25.81
C PRO A 181 9.20 -15.50 25.30
N VAL A 182 10.10 -16.47 25.38
CA VAL A 182 9.88 -17.88 25.03
C VAL A 182 9.95 -18.70 26.32
N GLY A 183 8.94 -19.53 26.55
CA GLY A 183 8.98 -20.48 27.68
C GLY A 183 10.10 -21.51 27.46
N GLN A 184 10.79 -21.94 28.52
CA GLN A 184 11.95 -22.84 28.39
C GLN A 184 11.67 -24.11 27.58
N ARG A 185 10.45 -24.66 27.68
CA ARG A 185 10.01 -25.86 26.95
C ARG A 185 9.68 -25.61 25.47
N ALA A 186 9.58 -24.35 25.05
CA ALA A 186 9.15 -23.93 23.71
C ALA A 186 10.31 -23.50 22.79
N LEU A 187 11.56 -23.81 23.14
CA LEU A 187 12.74 -23.42 22.35
C LEU A 187 12.74 -24.01 20.92
N ALA A 188 12.26 -25.23 20.74
CA ALA A 188 12.15 -25.83 19.40
C ALA A 188 11.13 -25.09 18.53
N ASP A 189 9.95 -24.81 19.10
CA ASP A 189 8.88 -24.05 18.44
C ASP A 189 9.33 -22.62 18.12
N ALA A 190 10.06 -21.98 19.03
CA ALA A 190 10.62 -20.64 18.82
C ALA A 190 11.59 -20.58 17.64
N ARG A 191 12.41 -21.63 17.43
CA ARG A 191 13.28 -21.73 16.25
C ARG A 191 12.47 -21.86 14.96
N GLN A 192 11.37 -22.60 14.98
CA GLN A 192 10.45 -22.70 13.84
C GLN A 192 9.80 -21.34 13.53
N VAL A 193 9.37 -20.61 14.56
CA VAL A 193 8.84 -19.24 14.41
C VAL A 193 9.86 -18.31 13.78
N VAL A 194 11.11 -18.32 14.25
CA VAL A 194 12.18 -17.50 13.68
C VAL A 194 12.47 -17.89 12.23
N ALA A 195 12.53 -19.17 11.90
CA ALA A 195 12.72 -19.65 10.52
C ALA A 195 11.60 -19.18 9.58
N HIS A 196 10.34 -19.20 10.05
CA HIS A 196 9.19 -18.66 9.30
C HIS A 196 9.35 -17.16 9.01
N PHE A 197 9.62 -16.35 10.04
CA PHE A 197 9.69 -14.89 9.87
C PHE A 197 10.99 -14.37 9.24
N ARG A 198 12.07 -15.17 9.22
CA ARG A 198 13.25 -14.88 8.39
C ARG A 198 12.96 -14.91 6.88
N GLY A 199 11.83 -15.50 6.49
CA GLY A 199 11.46 -15.67 5.08
C GLY A 199 12.27 -16.74 4.37
N ASP A 200 12.96 -17.61 5.10
CA ASP A 200 13.77 -18.69 4.53
C ASP A 200 12.89 -19.73 3.80
N LEU A 201 11.61 -19.83 4.16
CA LEU A 201 10.66 -20.78 3.58
C LEU A 201 9.94 -20.26 2.32
N GLY A 202 10.12 -18.99 1.95
CA GLY A 202 9.30 -18.34 0.92
C GLY A 202 7.84 -18.17 1.38
N GLY A 203 7.20 -17.06 1.04
CA GLY A 203 5.77 -16.87 1.36
C GLY A 203 4.86 -17.44 0.27
N GLU A 204 3.61 -17.73 0.56
CA GLU A 204 2.61 -18.01 -0.48
C GLU A 204 2.46 -16.79 -1.40
N PRO A 205 2.47 -16.94 -2.74
CA PRO A 205 2.32 -15.80 -3.65
C PRO A 205 0.93 -15.17 -3.46
N ASP A 206 0.86 -13.84 -3.46
CA ASP A 206 -0.39 -13.10 -3.36
C ASP A 206 -0.64 -12.22 -4.60
N PHE A 207 -1.78 -11.52 -4.61
CA PHE A 207 -2.14 -10.65 -5.73
C PHE A 207 -1.15 -9.50 -5.93
N LEU A 208 -0.33 -9.11 -4.97
CA LEU A 208 0.64 -8.01 -5.07
C LEU A 208 2.09 -8.48 -5.12
N HIS A 209 2.40 -9.67 -4.60
CA HIS A 209 3.76 -10.17 -4.40
C HIS A 209 3.90 -11.61 -4.85
N GLY A 210 5.06 -11.99 -5.39
CA GLY A 210 5.39 -13.40 -5.59
C GLY A 210 6.00 -14.03 -4.36
N ARG A 211 6.50 -15.28 -4.49
CA ARG A 211 6.98 -16.07 -3.35
C ARG A 211 8.12 -15.38 -2.62
N GLY A 212 8.98 -14.67 -3.37
CA GLY A 212 10.15 -13.99 -2.83
C GLY A 212 11.27 -14.95 -2.42
N ASP A 213 11.25 -16.18 -2.94
CA ASP A 213 12.22 -17.25 -2.69
C ASP A 213 13.27 -17.38 -3.82
N GLY A 214 13.18 -16.56 -4.87
CA GLY A 214 14.05 -16.67 -6.05
C GLY A 214 13.54 -17.56 -7.16
N THR A 215 12.46 -18.33 -6.94
CA THR A 215 11.95 -19.28 -7.94
C THR A 215 11.30 -18.59 -9.14
N ASN A 216 10.78 -17.37 -8.97
CA ASN A 216 10.11 -16.63 -10.02
C ASN A 216 10.94 -15.41 -10.48
N PRO A 217 11.30 -15.29 -11.78
CA PRO A 217 12.04 -14.13 -12.29
C PRO A 217 11.27 -12.81 -12.19
N GLU A 218 9.94 -12.84 -12.03
CA GLU A 218 9.09 -11.67 -11.81
C GLU A 218 9.24 -11.06 -10.41
N ASP A 219 9.85 -11.81 -9.48
CA ASP A 219 10.09 -11.36 -8.11
C ASP A 219 11.40 -10.57 -7.98
N LEU A 220 12.16 -10.45 -9.08
CA LEU A 220 13.33 -9.59 -9.13
C LEU A 220 12.94 -8.14 -8.80
N SER A 221 13.52 -7.66 -7.72
CA SER A 221 13.37 -6.31 -7.21
C SER A 221 14.67 -5.56 -7.40
N LYS A 222 14.61 -4.38 -8.04
CA LYS A 222 15.78 -3.55 -8.34
C LYS A 222 15.68 -2.21 -7.62
N CYS A 223 16.80 -1.80 -7.02
CA CYS A 223 16.97 -0.47 -6.47
C CYS A 223 17.27 0.52 -7.60
N TYR A 224 16.45 1.55 -7.74
CA TYR A 224 16.62 2.59 -8.77
C TYR A 224 17.75 3.59 -8.48
N ASN A 225 18.28 3.56 -7.25
CA ASN A 225 19.35 4.46 -6.81
C ASN A 225 20.72 3.81 -7.00
N CYS A 226 20.99 2.69 -6.33
CA CYS A 226 22.29 2.02 -6.36
C CYS A 226 22.37 0.77 -7.25
N GLY A 227 21.26 0.37 -7.89
CA GLY A 227 21.24 -0.79 -8.79
C GLY A 227 21.24 -2.16 -8.10
N TYR A 228 21.20 -2.23 -6.75
CA TYR A 228 21.06 -3.49 -6.02
C TYR A 228 19.84 -4.30 -6.51
N GLU A 229 20.04 -5.60 -6.71
CA GLU A 229 19.04 -6.54 -7.19
C GLU A 229 18.87 -7.67 -6.17
N THR A 230 17.63 -8.10 -5.94
CA THR A 230 17.31 -9.24 -5.07
C THR A 230 16.00 -9.89 -5.52
N HIS A 231 15.88 -11.20 -5.33
CA HIS A 231 14.61 -11.90 -5.45
C HIS A 231 13.88 -12.03 -4.11
N LYS A 232 14.56 -11.73 -2.99
CA LYS A 232 13.91 -11.74 -1.68
C LYS A 232 12.94 -10.57 -1.59
N PHE A 233 11.77 -10.82 -1.03
CA PHE A 233 10.83 -9.75 -0.76
C PHE A 233 11.46 -8.79 0.26
N ARG A 234 11.74 -7.56 -0.19
CA ARG A 234 12.17 -6.44 0.63
C ARG A 234 11.56 -5.18 0.08
N SER A 235 11.02 -4.31 0.94
CA SER A 235 10.48 -3.04 0.46
C SER A 235 11.58 -1.98 0.29
N HIS A 236 12.74 -2.16 0.94
CA HIS A 236 13.87 -1.24 0.89
C HIS A 236 15.21 -1.90 0.59
N CYS A 237 16.09 -1.14 -0.05
CA CYS A 237 17.41 -1.55 -0.42
C CYS A 237 18.31 -1.61 0.82
N PRO A 238 18.96 -2.76 1.14
CA PRO A 238 19.84 -2.86 2.29
C PRO A 238 21.11 -2.00 2.16
N LYS A 239 21.47 -1.55 0.95
CA LYS A 239 22.69 -0.76 0.72
C LYS A 239 22.47 0.74 0.90
N CYS A 240 21.33 1.27 0.45
CA CYS A 240 21.10 2.73 0.42
C CYS A 240 19.76 3.17 1.02
N GLY A 241 18.96 2.25 1.56
CA GLY A 241 17.68 2.56 2.21
C GLY A 241 16.56 3.03 1.29
N THR A 242 16.78 3.19 -0.02
CA THR A 242 15.72 3.57 -0.98
C THR A 242 14.78 2.40 -1.27
N SER A 243 13.56 2.69 -1.71
CA SER A 243 12.58 1.64 -2.00
C SER A 243 13.01 0.73 -3.15
N LEU A 244 12.73 -0.56 -2.99
CA LEU A 244 12.90 -1.56 -4.03
C LEU A 244 11.62 -1.65 -4.86
N GLN A 245 11.79 -1.84 -6.16
CA GLN A 245 10.66 -2.00 -7.07
C GLN A 245 10.76 -3.36 -7.76
N SER A 246 9.74 -4.20 -7.56
CA SER A 246 9.64 -5.49 -8.26
C SER A 246 9.13 -5.31 -9.69
N ARG A 247 9.54 -6.23 -10.58
CA ARG A 247 9.02 -6.26 -11.97
C ARG A 247 7.51 -6.45 -11.97
N ARG A 248 7.01 -7.38 -11.17
CA ARG A 248 5.57 -7.64 -10.99
C ARG A 248 4.80 -6.38 -10.61
N TRP A 249 5.29 -5.63 -9.62
CA TRP A 249 4.67 -4.37 -9.21
C TRP A 249 4.67 -3.35 -10.34
N SER A 250 5.79 -3.22 -11.05
CA SER A 250 5.93 -2.30 -12.19
C SER A 250 4.93 -2.62 -13.29
N ARG A 251 4.72 -3.89 -13.63
CA ARG A 251 3.74 -4.29 -14.66
C ARG A 251 2.31 -3.95 -14.28
N ARG A 252 1.95 -4.14 -13.01
CA ARG A 252 0.60 -3.82 -12.51
C ARG A 252 0.34 -2.33 -12.45
N PHE A 253 1.32 -1.54 -12.03
CA PHE A 253 1.25 -0.08 -12.15
C PHE A 253 1.17 0.35 -13.61
N GLY A 254 1.90 -0.34 -14.49
CA GLY A 254 1.80 -0.17 -15.93
C GLY A 254 0.37 -0.38 -16.44
N LEU A 255 -0.28 -1.48 -16.06
CA LEU A 255 -1.69 -1.74 -16.39
C LEU A 255 -2.62 -0.62 -15.87
N GLY A 256 -2.42 -0.17 -14.63
CA GLY A 256 -3.17 0.96 -14.08
C GLY A 256 -3.00 2.23 -14.91
N LEU A 257 -1.76 2.54 -15.33
CA LEU A 257 -1.48 3.68 -16.21
C LEU A 257 -2.09 3.53 -17.60
N VAL A 258 -2.12 2.31 -18.16
CA VAL A 258 -2.79 2.02 -19.44
C VAL A 258 -4.28 2.34 -19.35
N ILE A 259 -4.95 1.85 -18.30
CA ILE A 259 -6.38 2.09 -18.10
C ILE A 259 -6.65 3.59 -17.93
N CYS A 260 -5.91 4.27 -17.05
CA CYS A 260 -6.06 5.71 -16.83
C CYS A 260 -5.79 6.52 -18.10
N GLY A 261 -4.70 6.21 -18.81
CA GLY A 261 -4.34 6.88 -20.06
C GLY A 261 -5.40 6.68 -21.15
N ALA A 262 -5.89 5.46 -21.33
CA ALA A 262 -6.95 5.15 -22.28
C ALA A 262 -8.25 5.91 -21.98
N VAL A 263 -8.66 5.98 -20.71
CA VAL A 263 -9.84 6.74 -20.28
C VAL A 263 -9.65 8.24 -20.56
N MET A 264 -8.50 8.81 -20.19
CA MET A 264 -8.20 10.22 -20.46
C MET A 264 -8.20 10.54 -21.96
N CYS A 265 -7.56 9.69 -22.77
CA CYS A 265 -7.56 9.84 -24.22
C CYS A 265 -8.96 9.73 -24.81
N GLY A 266 -9.77 8.78 -24.34
CA GLY A 266 -11.15 8.60 -24.80
C GLY A 266 -12.02 9.81 -24.51
N ILE A 267 -11.97 10.33 -23.27
CA ILE A 267 -12.76 11.51 -22.88
C ILE A 267 -12.29 12.75 -23.64
N MET A 268 -10.99 13.04 -23.70
CA MET A 268 -10.49 14.22 -24.42
C MET A 268 -10.73 14.12 -25.92
N GLY A 269 -10.55 12.93 -26.51
CA GLY A 269 -10.85 12.68 -27.92
C GLY A 269 -12.32 12.94 -28.23
N PHE A 270 -13.22 12.45 -27.37
CA PHE A 270 -14.65 12.74 -27.50
C PHE A 270 -14.95 14.24 -27.41
N LEU A 271 -14.41 14.95 -26.41
CA LEU A 271 -14.63 16.39 -26.24
C LEU A 271 -14.11 17.21 -27.43
N VAL A 272 -12.96 16.84 -27.99
CA VAL A 272 -12.41 17.50 -29.18
C VAL A 272 -13.31 17.29 -30.40
N LEU A 273 -13.85 16.08 -30.58
CA LEU A 273 -14.76 15.79 -31.70
C LEU A 273 -16.11 16.50 -31.54
N ASP A 274 -16.64 16.57 -30.32
CA ASP A 274 -17.94 17.18 -30.00
C ASP A 274 -17.87 18.72 -30.00
N MET A 275 -16.91 19.30 -29.27
CA MET A 275 -16.81 20.76 -29.10
C MET A 275 -15.93 21.42 -30.17
N GLY A 276 -15.06 20.67 -30.85
CA GLY A 276 -14.13 21.20 -31.84
C GLY A 276 -14.78 22.04 -32.94
N PRO A 277 -15.88 21.58 -33.58
CA PRO A 277 -16.59 22.37 -34.60
C PRO A 277 -17.09 23.71 -34.06
N ALA A 278 -17.71 23.73 -32.87
CA ALA A 278 -18.20 24.95 -32.23
C ALA A 278 -17.08 25.93 -31.88
N LEU A 279 -15.91 25.43 -31.48
CA LEU A 279 -14.73 26.23 -31.12
C LEU A 279 -13.99 26.78 -32.36
N LEU A 280 -13.95 26.02 -33.46
CA LEU A 280 -13.21 26.40 -34.68
C LEU A 280 -14.06 27.24 -35.65
N LYS A 281 -15.38 27.02 -35.67
CA LYS A 281 -16.32 27.67 -36.59
C LYS A 281 -17.58 28.10 -35.83
N PRO A 282 -17.58 29.29 -35.19
CA PRO A 282 -18.76 29.81 -34.50
C PRO A 282 -19.98 29.84 -35.44
N GLY A 283 -21.12 29.32 -34.97
CA GLY A 283 -22.36 29.24 -35.74
C GLY A 283 -22.56 27.94 -36.55
N SER A 284 -21.59 27.02 -36.57
CA SER A 284 -21.72 25.73 -37.27
C SER A 284 -22.34 24.60 -36.43
N SER A 285 -22.51 24.80 -35.13
CA SER A 285 -23.07 23.83 -34.18
C SER A 285 -24.32 24.42 -33.50
N PRO A 286 -25.34 23.60 -33.15
CA PRO A 286 -26.46 24.05 -32.33
C PRO A 286 -26.03 24.58 -30.96
N THR A 287 -24.87 24.14 -30.45
CA THR A 287 -24.21 24.71 -29.29
C THR A 287 -23.27 25.83 -29.73
N GLN A 288 -23.63 27.09 -29.48
CA GLN A 288 -22.77 28.23 -29.81
C GLN A 288 -21.76 28.50 -28.69
N PHE A 289 -20.47 28.55 -29.04
CA PHE A 289 -19.44 29.05 -28.15
C PHE A 289 -19.49 30.59 -28.12
N SER A 290 -19.79 31.18 -26.97
CA SER A 290 -19.92 32.63 -26.79
C SER A 290 -18.59 33.35 -26.50
N GLY A 291 -17.49 32.60 -26.36
CA GLY A 291 -16.17 33.16 -26.05
C GLY A 291 -15.43 33.72 -27.27
N THR A 292 -14.30 34.38 -27.00
CA THR A 292 -13.43 34.93 -28.06
C THR A 292 -12.65 33.81 -28.78
N GLN A 293 -12.17 34.08 -30.00
CA GLN A 293 -11.32 33.15 -30.73
C GLN A 293 -10.04 32.78 -29.94
N GLY A 294 -9.52 33.72 -29.13
CA GLY A 294 -8.41 33.46 -28.22
C GLY A 294 -8.75 32.41 -27.15
N GLN A 295 -9.92 32.54 -26.51
CA GLN A 295 -10.42 31.56 -25.54
C GLN A 295 -10.65 30.18 -26.18
N ALA A 296 -11.17 30.13 -27.40
CA ALA A 296 -11.35 28.86 -28.12
C ALA A 296 -10.03 28.14 -28.41
N ARG A 297 -9.01 28.87 -28.90
CA ARG A 297 -7.66 28.31 -29.13
C ARG A 297 -7.03 27.82 -27.84
N MET A 298 -7.22 28.56 -26.75
CA MET A 298 -6.71 28.19 -25.43
C MET A 298 -7.38 26.91 -24.90
N LEU A 299 -8.70 26.77 -25.02
CA LEU A 299 -9.42 25.54 -24.67
C LEU A 299 -8.93 24.34 -25.49
N LEU A 300 -8.77 24.51 -26.80
CA LEU A 300 -8.21 23.46 -27.67
C LEU A 300 -6.78 23.09 -27.28
N ALA A 301 -5.94 24.07 -26.89
CA ALA A 301 -4.59 23.82 -26.41
C ALA A 301 -4.60 22.98 -25.12
N ILE A 302 -5.52 23.26 -24.19
CA ILE A 302 -5.68 22.48 -22.96
C ILE A 302 -6.13 21.06 -23.27
N PHE A 303 -7.15 20.88 -24.13
CA PHE A 303 -7.60 19.54 -24.55
C PHE A 303 -6.46 18.75 -25.20
N GLY A 304 -5.69 19.39 -26.09
CA GLY A 304 -4.52 18.79 -26.72
C GLY A 304 -3.44 18.40 -25.71
N ALA A 305 -3.17 19.24 -24.71
CA ALA A 305 -2.19 18.96 -23.68
C ALA A 305 -2.63 17.82 -22.73
N VAL A 306 -3.91 17.76 -22.33
CA VAL A 306 -4.46 16.65 -21.54
C VAL A 306 -4.46 15.35 -22.36
N LEU A 307 -4.79 15.42 -23.65
CA LEU A 307 -4.72 14.27 -24.56
C LEU A 307 -3.28 13.76 -24.71
N ALA A 308 -2.31 14.66 -24.88
CA ALA A 308 -0.88 14.31 -24.92
C ALA A 308 -0.41 13.66 -23.61
N PHE A 309 -0.92 14.12 -22.47
CA PHE A 309 -0.63 13.52 -21.17
C PHE A 309 -1.23 12.11 -21.06
N GLY A 310 -2.48 11.93 -21.49
CA GLY A 310 -3.13 10.61 -21.58
C GLY A 310 -2.35 9.64 -22.45
N LEU A 311 -1.90 10.07 -23.63
CA LEU A 311 -1.10 9.25 -24.55
C LEU A 311 0.26 8.88 -23.96
N THR A 312 0.90 9.82 -23.25
CA THR A 312 2.15 9.58 -22.53
C THR A 312 1.96 8.53 -21.43
N ALA A 313 0.90 8.66 -20.63
CA ALA A 313 0.56 7.70 -19.59
C ALA A 313 0.25 6.32 -20.17
N LEU A 314 -0.49 6.25 -21.28
CA LEU A 314 -0.83 5.03 -21.99
C LEU A 314 0.43 4.33 -22.53
N GLY A 315 1.26 5.04 -23.30
CA GLY A 315 2.49 4.48 -23.87
C GLY A 315 3.49 4.05 -22.79
N TYR A 316 3.61 4.84 -21.71
CA TYR A 316 4.47 4.46 -20.60
C TYR A 316 3.93 3.27 -19.80
N GLY A 317 2.61 3.20 -19.62
CA GLY A 317 1.93 2.06 -19.01
C GLY A 317 2.18 0.77 -19.78
N LEU A 318 2.05 0.81 -21.11
CA LEU A 318 2.38 -0.31 -21.99
C LEU A 318 3.85 -0.71 -21.84
N TYR A 319 4.77 0.25 -21.87
CA TYR A 319 6.19 -0.01 -21.63
C TYR A 319 6.44 -0.71 -20.29
N GLN A 320 5.84 -0.23 -19.20
CA GLN A 320 5.96 -0.85 -17.88
C GLN A 320 5.36 -2.25 -17.83
N MET A 321 4.22 -2.45 -18.49
CA MET A 321 3.53 -3.75 -18.57
C MET A 321 4.37 -4.79 -19.30
N PHE A 322 5.00 -4.44 -20.42
CA PHE A 322 5.83 -5.38 -21.18
C PHE A 322 7.20 -5.61 -20.52
N THR A 323 7.87 -4.54 -20.10
CA THR A 323 9.27 -4.65 -19.63
C THR A 323 9.40 -4.92 -18.14
N GLY A 324 8.40 -4.56 -17.34
CA GLY A 324 8.51 -4.53 -15.88
C GLY A 324 9.53 -3.51 -15.37
N ARG A 325 9.89 -2.50 -16.17
CA ARG A 325 10.92 -1.50 -15.85
C ARG A 325 10.34 -0.10 -15.76
N ARG A 326 10.98 0.74 -14.94
CA ARG A 326 10.69 2.18 -14.81
C ARG A 326 11.71 2.98 -15.60
N SER A 327 11.28 4.05 -16.28
CA SER A 327 12.18 4.99 -16.97
C SER A 327 12.13 6.36 -16.29
N LYS A 328 13.28 6.84 -15.78
CA LYS A 328 13.37 8.18 -15.15
C LYS A 328 13.03 9.29 -16.16
N ARG A 329 13.48 9.14 -17.41
CA ARG A 329 13.25 10.11 -18.50
C ARG A 329 11.76 10.33 -18.77
N VAL A 330 10.99 9.24 -18.88
CA VAL A 330 9.55 9.34 -19.14
C VAL A 330 8.80 9.99 -17.98
N ILE A 331 9.26 9.77 -16.74
CA ILE A 331 8.66 10.40 -15.57
C ILE A 331 8.95 11.89 -15.52
N TYR A 332 10.19 12.31 -15.79
CA TYR A 332 10.50 13.73 -15.88
C TYR A 332 9.71 14.41 -16.99
N PHE A 333 9.54 13.74 -18.14
CA PHE A 333 8.70 14.23 -19.22
C PHE A 333 7.22 14.37 -18.80
N ALA A 334 6.65 13.35 -18.15
CA ALA A 334 5.27 13.41 -17.65
C ALA A 334 5.06 14.50 -16.60
N VAL A 335 6.04 14.71 -15.70
CA VAL A 335 6.02 15.79 -14.71
C VAL A 335 6.10 17.16 -15.39
N ALA A 336 6.99 17.34 -16.37
CA ALA A 336 7.09 18.58 -17.13
C ALA A 336 5.76 18.91 -17.85
N LEU A 337 5.11 17.91 -18.44
CA LEU A 337 3.81 18.06 -19.09
C LEU A 337 2.70 18.43 -18.09
N ALA A 338 2.72 17.83 -16.89
CA ALA A 338 1.79 18.21 -15.81
C ALA A 338 2.02 19.64 -15.31
N VAL A 339 3.28 20.08 -15.17
CA VAL A 339 3.62 21.47 -14.82
C VAL A 339 3.13 22.44 -15.90
N LEU A 340 3.35 22.12 -17.18
CA LEU A 340 2.84 22.92 -18.29
C LEU A 340 1.30 23.06 -18.23
N LEU A 341 0.59 21.96 -17.99
CA LEU A 341 -0.86 21.97 -17.83
C LEU A 341 -1.32 22.86 -16.66
N MET A 342 -0.63 22.81 -15.52
CA MET A 342 -0.92 23.69 -14.38
C MET A 342 -0.69 25.16 -14.71
N LEU A 343 0.40 25.49 -15.41
CA LEU A 343 0.67 26.87 -15.83
C LEU A 343 -0.38 27.38 -16.81
N LEU A 344 -0.78 26.56 -17.79
CA LEU A 344 -1.88 26.90 -18.69
C LEU A 344 -3.19 27.13 -17.92
N ALA A 345 -3.47 26.31 -16.90
CA ALA A 345 -4.65 26.45 -16.07
C ALA A 345 -4.65 27.71 -15.18
N LEU A 346 -3.48 28.24 -14.81
CA LEU A 346 -3.35 29.46 -14.01
C LEU A 346 -3.48 30.75 -14.83
N VAL A 347 -3.26 30.67 -16.14
CA VAL A 347 -3.39 31.82 -17.06
C VAL A 347 -4.84 32.01 -17.51
N LEU A 348 -5.68 30.98 -17.36
CA LEU A 348 -7.12 30.96 -17.63
C LEU A 348 -7.94 31.78 -16.63
#